data_AF-A0A7D5UJD3-F1
#
_entry.id   AF-A0A7D5UJD3-F1
#
_cell.length_a   1.000
_cell.length_b   1.000
_cell.length_c   1.000
_cell.angle_alpha   90.00
_cell.angle_beta   90.00
_cell.angle_gamma   90.00
#
_symmetry.space_group_name_H-M   'P 1'
#
loop_
_entity.id
_entity.type
_entity.pdbx_description
1 polymer ?
#
loop_
_entity_poly.entity_id
_entity_poly.type
_entity_poly.pdbx_seq_one_letter_code
_entity_poly.pdbx_strand_id
1 'polypeptide(L)'
;KKSSGVLKDWSKKSNLKAERVNYTAEFMVDSNFGIPGAITVTNKHQKEFFLETITLEGFACGPLHFPVNSWMQSKKDHPEKRIVFCNKPYLPNQTPEGLRELRQKELKNLRGDGSGVRKLSDRIYDYALYNDLGNPDKGTDLARPTVGGQKFPYPRRCRTGRLPTDTDTSSS
;
A
#
# COMPACT_ATOMS: atom_id res chain seq x y z
N LYS A 1 -12.57 -11.50 -15.66
CA LYS A 1 -11.58 -12.29 -16.45
C LYS A 1 -10.17 -11.90 -16.01
N LYS A 2 -9.18 -12.79 -16.09
CA LYS A 2 -7.80 -12.51 -15.65
C LYS A 2 -6.83 -12.92 -16.77
N SER A 3 -5.81 -12.12 -17.00
CA SER A 3 -4.65 -12.45 -17.85
C SER A 3 -3.38 -12.09 -17.09
N SER A 4 -2.25 -12.72 -17.42
CA SER A 4 -0.97 -12.50 -16.76
C SER A 4 0.16 -12.38 -17.76
N GLY A 5 1.04 -11.41 -17.53
CA GLY A 5 2.33 -11.27 -18.22
C GLY A 5 3.48 -11.32 -17.21
N VAL A 6 4.67 -11.61 -17.71
CA VAL A 6 5.93 -11.52 -16.95
C VAL A 6 6.82 -10.50 -17.65
N LEU A 7 7.51 -9.67 -16.86
CA LEU A 7 8.46 -8.69 -17.41
C LEU A 7 9.55 -9.40 -18.22
N LYS A 8 9.80 -8.92 -19.43
CA LYS A 8 10.94 -9.34 -20.26
C LYS A 8 12.19 -8.57 -19.84
N ASP A 9 13.35 -9.21 -20.00
CA ASP A 9 14.69 -8.59 -19.86
C ASP A 9 15.03 -7.94 -18.50
N TRP A 10 14.36 -8.36 -17.41
CA TRP A 10 14.67 -7.84 -16.05
C TRP A 10 16.15 -7.94 -15.70
N SER A 11 16.74 -9.13 -15.89
CA SER A 11 18.14 -9.42 -15.56
C SER A 11 19.15 -8.67 -16.45
N LYS A 12 18.79 -8.35 -17.69
CA LYS A 12 19.68 -7.63 -18.62
C LYS A 12 19.86 -6.17 -18.23
N LYS A 13 18.86 -5.60 -17.55
CA LYS A 13 18.82 -4.18 -17.16
C LYS A 13 19.17 -3.96 -15.68
N SER A 14 19.47 -5.01 -14.91
CA SER A 14 19.73 -4.89 -13.46
C SER A 14 20.99 -4.09 -13.11
N ASN A 15 21.92 -3.97 -14.06
CA ASN A 15 23.20 -3.27 -13.88
C ASN A 15 23.20 -1.85 -14.48
N LEU A 16 22.07 -1.39 -15.04
CA LEU A 16 21.96 -0.03 -15.55
C LEU A 16 21.91 0.95 -14.37
N LYS A 17 22.89 1.85 -14.29
CA LYS A 17 22.83 3.03 -13.42
C LYS A 17 21.98 4.10 -14.11
N ALA A 18 20.66 3.95 -14.01
CA ALA A 18 19.69 4.95 -14.43
C ALA A 18 18.73 5.22 -13.28
N GLU A 19 18.30 6.49 -13.13
CA GLU A 19 17.30 6.86 -12.12
C GLU A 19 15.95 6.16 -12.36
N ARG A 20 15.66 5.82 -13.63
CA ARG A 20 14.45 5.12 -14.06
C ARG A 20 14.79 4.05 -15.09
N VAL A 21 14.17 2.88 -14.94
CA VAL A 21 14.31 1.77 -15.88
C VAL A 21 12.92 1.31 -16.32
N ASN A 22 12.72 1.27 -17.64
CA ASN A 22 11.48 0.79 -18.24
C ASN A 22 11.59 -0.70 -18.61
N TYR A 23 10.56 -1.46 -18.23
CA TYR A 23 10.40 -2.87 -18.57
C TYR A 23 9.10 -3.07 -19.34
N THR A 24 9.12 -4.02 -20.27
CA THR A 24 7.96 -4.37 -21.08
C THR A 24 7.48 -5.76 -20.69
N ALA A 25 6.17 -5.93 -20.59
CA ALA A 25 5.50 -7.21 -20.52
C ALA A 25 4.40 -7.26 -21.57
N GLU A 26 4.20 -8.44 -22.13
CA GLU A 26 3.11 -8.72 -23.06
C GLU A 26 2.20 -9.76 -22.43
N PHE A 27 0.90 -9.60 -22.63
CA PHE A 27 -0.10 -10.57 -22.24
C PHE A 27 -1.28 -10.48 -23.20
N MET A 28 -1.92 -11.61 -23.48
CA MET A 28 -3.08 -11.67 -24.36
C MET A 28 -4.37 -11.63 -23.53
N VAL A 29 -5.37 -10.91 -24.02
CA VAL A 29 -6.72 -10.87 -23.43
C VAL A 29 -7.73 -11.23 -24.50
N ASP A 30 -8.84 -11.85 -24.10
CA ASP A 30 -9.93 -12.15 -25.02
C ASP A 30 -10.49 -10.85 -25.63
N SER A 31 -11.01 -10.92 -26.85
CA SER A 31 -11.64 -9.77 -27.53
C SER A 31 -12.82 -9.19 -26.74
N ASN A 32 -13.49 -10.02 -25.92
CA ASN A 32 -14.58 -9.64 -25.03
C ASN A 32 -14.13 -9.39 -23.57
N PHE A 33 -12.84 -9.11 -23.34
CA PHE A 33 -12.31 -8.77 -22.01
C PHE A 33 -12.81 -7.39 -21.53
N GLY A 34 -13.11 -6.49 -22.47
CA GLY A 34 -13.44 -5.09 -22.17
C GLY A 34 -12.18 -4.27 -21.87
N ILE A 35 -12.37 -3.12 -21.22
CA ILE A 35 -11.28 -2.20 -20.87
C ILE A 35 -10.71 -2.57 -19.49
N PRO A 36 -9.41 -2.89 -19.36
CA PRO A 36 -8.79 -3.15 -18.08
C PRO A 36 -8.90 -1.95 -17.12
N GLY A 37 -9.46 -2.18 -15.93
CA GLY A 37 -9.60 -1.15 -14.89
C GLY A 37 -8.63 -1.29 -13.73
N ALA A 38 -7.98 -2.44 -13.57
CA ALA A 38 -7.02 -2.72 -12.51
C ALA A 38 -5.97 -3.76 -12.94
N ILE A 39 -4.79 -3.70 -12.35
CA ILE A 39 -3.67 -4.63 -12.53
C ILE A 39 -3.23 -5.14 -11.17
N THR A 40 -2.93 -6.44 -11.06
CA THR A 40 -2.28 -7.01 -9.87
C THR A 40 -0.80 -7.25 -10.14
N VAL A 41 0.06 -6.73 -9.27
CA VAL A 41 1.51 -6.85 -9.34
C VAL A 41 2.00 -7.79 -8.25
N THR A 42 3.00 -8.60 -8.57
CA THR A 42 3.68 -9.47 -7.60
C THR A 42 5.18 -9.38 -7.84
N ASN A 43 5.91 -8.91 -6.83
CA ASN A 43 7.36 -8.88 -6.88
C ASN A 43 7.94 -10.26 -6.50
N LYS A 44 8.49 -10.97 -7.48
CA LYS A 44 9.17 -12.26 -7.25
C LYS A 44 10.67 -12.10 -6.95
N HIS A 45 11.20 -10.88 -6.94
CA HIS A 45 12.58 -10.60 -6.58
C HIS A 45 12.75 -10.62 -5.05
N GLN A 46 14.01 -10.69 -4.62
CA GLN A 46 14.33 -10.77 -3.19
C GLN A 46 14.18 -9.42 -2.47
N LYS A 47 14.35 -8.31 -3.18
CA LYS A 47 14.30 -6.95 -2.64
C LYS A 47 13.06 -6.22 -3.16
N GLU A 48 12.60 -5.25 -2.37
CA GLU A 48 11.62 -4.26 -2.81
C GLU A 48 12.17 -3.39 -3.93
N PHE A 49 11.27 -2.83 -4.74
CA PHE A 49 11.59 -1.80 -5.72
C PHE A 49 10.47 -0.75 -5.76
N PHE A 50 10.80 0.47 -6.16
CA PHE A 50 9.80 1.52 -6.34
C PHE A 50 9.17 1.42 -7.73
N LEU A 51 7.85 1.27 -7.79
CA LEU A 51 7.10 1.30 -9.04
C LEU A 51 6.42 2.66 -9.20
N GLU A 52 6.78 3.39 -10.25
CA GLU A 52 6.20 4.70 -10.54
C GLU A 52 4.86 4.59 -11.27
N THR A 53 4.83 3.89 -12.40
CA THR A 53 3.67 3.83 -13.30
C THR A 53 3.65 2.52 -14.09
N ILE A 54 2.46 2.10 -14.51
CA ILE A 54 2.27 1.09 -15.54
C ILE A 54 1.44 1.72 -16.67
N THR A 55 1.90 1.55 -17.91
CA THR A 55 1.15 1.95 -19.11
C THR A 55 0.79 0.70 -19.90
N LEU A 56 -0.50 0.54 -20.22
CA LEU A 56 -0.98 -0.51 -21.11
C LEU A 56 -1.30 0.08 -22.48
N GLU A 57 -0.65 -0.43 -23.51
CA GLU A 57 -0.85 -0.03 -24.91
C GLU A 57 -1.68 -1.09 -25.65
N GLY A 58 -2.12 -0.77 -26.88
CA GLY A 58 -2.81 -1.73 -27.76
C GLY A 58 -4.34 -1.78 -27.65
N PHE A 59 -4.96 -0.81 -26.97
CA PHE A 59 -6.42 -0.67 -26.93
C PHE A 59 -6.92 0.43 -27.87
N ALA A 60 -8.10 0.24 -28.47
CA ALA A 60 -8.71 1.20 -29.39
C ALA A 60 -9.00 2.57 -28.75
N CYS A 61 -9.15 2.61 -27.42
CA CYS A 61 -9.35 3.85 -26.65
C CYS A 61 -8.04 4.58 -26.29
N GLY A 62 -6.90 4.13 -26.82
CA GLY A 62 -5.58 4.67 -26.51
C GLY A 62 -4.90 4.00 -25.31
N PRO A 63 -3.72 4.49 -24.91
CA PRO A 63 -2.98 3.93 -23.78
C PRO A 63 -3.73 4.15 -22.47
N LEU A 64 -3.73 3.12 -21.61
CA LEU A 64 -4.30 3.17 -20.27
C LEU A 64 -3.19 3.37 -19.24
N HIS A 65 -3.37 4.35 -18.36
CA HIS A 65 -2.37 4.70 -17.35
C HIS A 65 -2.79 4.23 -15.95
N PHE A 66 -1.83 3.69 -15.23
CA PHE A 66 -1.96 3.16 -13.88
C PHE A 66 -0.87 3.79 -13.01
N PRO A 67 -1.10 4.99 -12.46
CA PRO A 67 -0.15 5.65 -11.57
C PRO A 67 -0.03 4.85 -10.26
N VAL A 68 1.22 4.58 -9.84
CA VAL A 68 1.51 3.71 -8.70
C VAL A 68 2.20 4.46 -7.58
N ASN A 69 3.37 5.05 -7.87
CA ASN A 69 4.24 5.75 -6.92
C ASN A 69 4.36 5.03 -5.56
N SER A 70 4.75 3.76 -5.59
CA SER A 70 4.73 2.93 -4.39
C SER A 70 5.81 1.85 -4.37
N TRP A 71 6.33 1.56 -3.17
CA TRP A 71 7.26 0.45 -2.93
C TRP A 71 6.56 -0.91 -3.05
N MET A 72 7.06 -1.73 -3.98
CA MET A 72 6.60 -3.09 -4.26
C MET A 72 7.42 -4.10 -3.46
N GLN A 73 6.83 -4.55 -2.36
CA GLN A 73 7.46 -5.50 -1.45
C GLN A 73 7.66 -6.87 -2.08
N SER A 74 8.75 -7.54 -1.73
CA SER A 74 9.00 -8.93 -2.12
C SER A 74 7.85 -9.82 -1.68
N LYS A 75 7.48 -10.80 -2.51
CA LYS A 75 6.46 -11.80 -2.18
C LYS A 75 6.80 -12.56 -0.89
N LYS A 76 8.08 -12.63 -0.49
CA LYS A 76 8.50 -13.25 0.77
C LYS A 76 8.01 -12.45 1.98
N ASP A 77 8.06 -11.13 1.89
CA ASP A 77 7.69 -10.23 2.99
C ASP A 77 6.18 -9.95 2.99
N HIS A 78 5.60 -9.83 1.80
CA HIS A 78 4.17 -9.58 1.57
C HIS A 78 3.63 -10.53 0.50
N PRO A 79 3.05 -11.67 0.87
CA PRO A 79 2.60 -12.69 -0.08
C PRO A 79 1.37 -12.27 -0.89
N GLU A 80 0.62 -11.28 -0.41
CA GLU A 80 -0.52 -10.73 -1.13
C GLU A 80 -0.10 -9.96 -2.38
N LYS A 81 -0.91 -10.06 -3.43
CA LYS A 81 -0.67 -9.30 -4.67
C LYS A 81 -1.08 -7.84 -4.44
N ARG A 82 -0.25 -6.89 -4.87
CA ARG A 82 -0.64 -5.47 -4.84
C ARG A 82 -1.55 -5.17 -6.01
N ILE A 83 -2.71 -4.56 -5.74
CA ILE A 83 -3.60 -4.07 -6.77
C ILE A 83 -3.31 -2.61 -7.10
N VAL A 84 -3.44 -2.26 -8.37
CA VAL A 84 -3.27 -0.91 -8.92
C VAL A 84 -4.47 -0.62 -9.81
N PHE A 85 -5.07 0.57 -9.69
CA PHE A 85 -6.22 0.99 -10.49
C PHE A 85 -5.79 1.94 -11.62
N CYS A 86 -6.56 1.93 -12.71
CA CYS A 86 -6.41 2.90 -13.80
C CYS A 86 -6.73 4.31 -13.29
N ASN A 87 -6.14 5.35 -13.88
CA ASN A 87 -6.35 6.76 -13.53
C ASN A 87 -7.73 7.34 -13.90
N LYS A 88 -8.75 6.50 -14.02
CA LYS A 88 -10.14 6.94 -14.28
C LYS A 88 -10.86 7.14 -12.94
N PRO A 89 -11.26 8.39 -12.61
CA PRO A 89 -11.92 8.67 -11.35
C PRO A 89 -13.37 8.18 -11.35
N TYR A 90 -13.79 7.56 -10.24
CA TYR A 90 -15.17 7.14 -10.03
C TYR A 90 -15.63 7.45 -8.60
N LEU A 91 -16.82 8.03 -8.46
CA LEU A 91 -17.53 8.02 -7.18
C LEU A 91 -17.84 6.57 -6.76
N PRO A 92 -18.10 6.31 -5.46
CA PRO A 92 -18.42 4.95 -4.99
C PRO A 92 -19.56 4.30 -5.76
N ASN A 93 -20.66 5.02 -6.04
CA ASN A 93 -21.82 4.54 -6.80
C ASN A 93 -21.55 4.39 -8.32
N GLN A 94 -20.55 5.08 -8.85
CA GLN A 94 -20.14 5.04 -10.26
C GLN A 94 -19.05 4.00 -10.53
N THR A 95 -18.54 3.31 -9.50
CA THR A 95 -17.47 2.33 -9.67
C THR A 95 -17.98 1.18 -10.56
N PRO A 96 -17.28 0.87 -11.69
CA PRO A 96 -17.64 -0.25 -12.55
C PRO A 96 -17.78 -1.54 -11.75
N GLU A 97 -18.80 -2.35 -12.07
CA GLU A 97 -19.17 -3.53 -11.28
C GLU A 97 -17.99 -4.47 -11.02
N GLY A 98 -17.19 -4.76 -12.05
CA GLY A 98 -15.99 -5.60 -11.94
C GLY A 98 -14.85 -5.04 -11.08
N LEU A 99 -14.94 -3.78 -10.61
CA LEU A 99 -13.96 -3.13 -9.74
C LEU A 99 -14.47 -2.90 -8.31
N ARG A 100 -15.77 -3.10 -8.03
CA ARG A 100 -16.38 -2.77 -6.73
C ARG A 100 -15.76 -3.56 -5.58
N GLU A 101 -15.70 -4.88 -5.72
CA GLU A 101 -15.10 -5.76 -4.71
C GLU A 101 -13.60 -5.48 -4.52
N LEU A 102 -12.89 -5.24 -5.62
CA LEU A 102 -11.46 -4.90 -5.60
C LEU A 102 -11.20 -3.61 -4.82
N ARG A 103 -12.03 -2.57 -5.06
CA ARG A 103 -11.97 -1.29 -4.35
C ARG A 103 -12.25 -1.48 -2.86
N GLN A 104 -13.29 -2.23 -2.51
CA GLN A 104 -13.64 -2.50 -1.11
C GLN A 104 -12.55 -3.29 -0.39
N LYS A 105 -11.97 -4.30 -1.04
CA LYS A 105 -10.89 -5.11 -0.49
C LYS A 105 -9.64 -4.27 -0.22
N GLU A 106 -9.20 -3.45 -1.18
CA GLU A 106 -8.03 -2.58 -0.96
C GLU A 106 -8.29 -1.59 0.19
N LEU A 107 -9.50 -0.99 0.28
CA LEU A 107 -9.84 -0.11 1.39
C LEU A 107 -9.85 -0.82 2.75
N LYS A 108 -10.23 -2.11 2.80
CA LYS A 108 -10.16 -2.91 4.02
C LYS A 108 -8.71 -3.20 4.39
N ASN A 109 -7.88 -3.58 3.41
CA ASN A 109 -6.46 -3.83 3.60
C ASN A 109 -5.72 -2.58 4.12
N LEU A 110 -6.06 -1.39 3.59
CA LEU A 110 -5.50 -0.11 4.04
C LEU A 110 -5.94 0.28 5.45
N ARG A 111 -7.09 -0.18 5.93
CA ARG A 111 -7.56 0.06 7.32
C ARG A 111 -6.90 -0.88 8.33
N GLY A 112 -6.60 -2.10 7.92
CA GLY A 112 -6.13 -3.15 8.82
C GLY A 112 -7.22 -3.60 9.80
N ASP A 113 -6.79 -4.15 10.93
CA ASP A 113 -7.64 -4.80 11.94
C ASP A 113 -7.59 -4.11 13.32
N GLY A 114 -6.86 -3.00 13.45
CA GLY A 114 -6.67 -2.29 14.72
C GLY A 114 -5.67 -2.95 15.67
N SER A 115 -4.96 -3.99 15.25
CA SER A 115 -4.05 -4.78 16.10
C SER A 115 -2.59 -4.73 15.62
N GLY A 116 -1.67 -5.34 16.38
CA GLY A 116 -0.25 -5.52 16.01
C GLY A 116 0.62 -4.25 15.94
N VAL A 117 1.94 -4.46 15.89
CA VAL A 117 2.98 -3.44 15.69
C VAL A 117 3.14 -3.16 14.20
N ARG A 118 3.21 -1.89 13.80
CA ARG A 118 3.43 -1.50 12.40
C ARG A 118 4.85 -1.82 11.94
N LYS A 119 4.96 -2.44 10.76
CA LYS A 119 6.22 -2.65 10.05
C LYS A 119 6.45 -1.52 9.05
N LEU A 120 7.71 -1.30 8.66
CA LEU A 120 8.08 -0.28 7.65
C LEU A 120 7.37 -0.48 6.30
N SER A 121 7.03 -1.73 5.98
CA SER A 121 6.38 -2.11 4.74
C SER A 121 4.84 -2.13 4.81
N ASP A 122 4.26 -1.89 5.99
CA ASP A 122 2.81 -1.83 6.17
C ASP A 122 2.23 -0.58 5.48
N ARG A 123 1.06 -0.75 4.88
CA ARG A 123 0.22 0.34 4.33
C ARG A 123 -1.08 0.47 5.11
N ILE A 124 -1.00 0.23 6.41
CA ILE A 124 -2.16 0.24 7.33
C ILE A 124 -2.25 1.62 7.97
N TYR A 125 -3.41 2.25 7.83
CA TYR A 125 -3.72 3.57 8.35
C TYR A 125 -4.82 3.44 9.39
N ASP A 126 -4.46 3.77 10.62
CA ASP A 126 -5.35 3.71 11.78
C ASP A 126 -4.92 4.77 12.81
N TYR A 127 -5.73 4.99 13.83
CA TYR A 127 -5.62 6.12 14.73
C TYR A 127 -5.20 5.72 16.15
N ALA A 128 -4.45 6.60 16.80
CA ALA A 128 -4.08 6.47 18.21
C ALA A 128 -4.09 7.84 18.91
N LEU A 129 -4.09 7.79 20.24
CA LEU A 129 -3.87 8.96 21.10
C LEU A 129 -2.37 9.30 21.14
N TYR A 130 -2.05 10.52 21.57
CA TYR A 130 -0.69 10.92 21.92
C TYR A 130 -0.36 10.39 23.32
N ASN A 131 -0.07 9.10 23.38
CA ASN A 131 0.42 8.38 24.56
C ASN A 131 1.89 7.96 24.40
N ASP A 132 2.59 8.53 23.41
CA ASP A 132 3.92 8.13 22.99
C ASP A 132 4.94 9.27 23.02
N LEU A 133 4.65 10.32 23.80
CA LEU A 133 5.52 11.48 23.99
C LEU A 133 6.39 11.38 25.24
N GLY A 134 5.98 10.57 26.23
CA GLY A 134 6.69 10.38 27.48
C GLY A 134 7.64 9.18 27.43
N ASN A 135 8.51 9.07 28.44
CA ASN A 135 9.32 7.88 28.66
C ASN A 135 9.46 7.56 30.16
N PRO A 136 8.38 7.11 30.82
CA PRO A 136 8.36 6.88 32.26
C PRO A 136 9.33 5.78 32.72
N ASP A 137 9.67 4.81 31.86
CA ASP A 137 10.66 3.76 32.16
C ASP A 137 12.08 4.31 32.39
N LYS A 138 12.39 5.50 31.84
CA LYS A 138 13.67 6.18 32.04
C LYS A 138 13.69 7.15 33.22
N GLY A 139 12.52 7.50 33.77
CA GLY A 139 12.40 8.49 34.84
C GLY A 139 11.00 9.07 34.93
N THR A 140 10.52 9.29 36.14
CA THR A 140 9.18 9.84 36.40
C THR A 140 9.02 11.29 35.92
N ASP A 141 10.12 12.03 35.80
CA ASP A 141 10.18 13.38 35.23
C ASP A 141 9.95 13.39 33.71
N LEU A 142 10.14 12.25 33.04
CA LEU A 142 9.87 12.04 31.62
C LEU A 142 8.45 11.53 31.35
N ALA A 143 7.64 11.28 32.39
CA ALA A 143 6.23 10.95 32.23
C ALA A 143 5.46 12.12 31.61
N ARG A 144 4.56 11.83 30.68
CA ARG A 144 3.68 12.83 30.04
C ARG A 144 2.24 12.31 30.04
N PRO A 145 1.24 13.19 30.26
CA PRO A 145 -0.14 12.78 30.19
C PRO A 145 -0.51 12.38 28.75
N THR A 146 -1.39 11.39 28.62
CA THR A 146 -1.96 11.04 27.32
C THR A 146 -2.87 12.16 26.81
N VAL A 147 -2.67 12.58 25.55
CA VAL A 147 -3.43 13.65 24.90
C VAL A 147 -4.30 13.10 23.75
N GLY A 148 -5.53 13.59 23.63
CA GLY A 148 -6.53 13.20 22.63
C GLY A 148 -7.84 12.63 23.24
N GLY A 149 -7.89 12.41 24.55
CA GLY A 149 -9.10 11.95 25.25
C GLY A 149 -10.08 13.08 25.57
N GLN A 150 -11.13 12.78 26.35
CA GLN A 150 -12.07 13.80 26.84
C GLN A 150 -11.40 14.83 27.75
N LYS A 151 -10.47 14.39 28.59
CA LYS A 151 -9.77 15.26 29.56
C LYS A 151 -8.80 16.24 28.90
N PHE A 152 -8.13 15.80 27.83
CA PHE A 152 -7.19 16.62 27.05
C PHE A 152 -7.51 16.45 25.55
N PRO A 153 -8.54 17.14 25.03
CA PRO A 153 -8.96 17.00 23.64
C PRO A 153 -7.84 17.39 22.67
N TYR A 154 -7.58 16.53 21.68
CA TYR A 154 -6.56 16.76 20.66
C TYR A 154 -6.79 15.83 19.46
N PRO A 155 -6.34 16.22 18.24
CA PRO A 155 -6.36 15.33 17.08
C PRO A 155 -5.72 13.97 17.36
N ARG A 156 -6.18 12.95 16.64
CA ARG A 156 -5.55 11.63 16.65
C ARG A 156 -4.27 11.67 15.81
N ARG A 157 -3.31 10.82 16.17
CA ARG A 157 -2.12 10.51 15.35
C ARG A 157 -2.28 9.18 14.63
N CYS A 158 -1.34 8.85 13.75
CA CYS A 158 -1.23 7.51 13.16
C CYS A 158 -0.83 6.47 14.23
N ARG A 159 -1.53 5.34 14.26
CA ARG A 159 -1.26 4.22 15.15
C ARG A 159 0.02 3.50 14.76
N THR A 160 0.94 3.35 15.71
CA THR A 160 2.21 2.60 15.56
C THR A 160 2.10 1.19 16.14
N GLY A 161 1.27 0.99 17.16
CA GLY A 161 1.07 -0.30 17.81
C GLY A 161 2.27 -0.82 18.60
N ARG A 162 3.24 0.03 18.93
CA ARG A 162 4.34 -0.31 19.86
C ARG A 162 3.75 -0.77 21.20
N LEU A 163 4.48 -1.65 21.87
CA LEU A 163 4.08 -2.17 23.17
C LEU A 163 4.05 -1.05 24.21
N PRO A 164 3.20 -1.19 25.25
CA PRO A 164 3.21 -0.25 26.34
C PRO A 164 4.54 -0.22 27.08
N THR A 165 4.80 0.88 27.80
CA THR A 165 5.91 0.97 28.75
C THR A 165 5.69 0.04 29.95
N ASP A 166 6.77 -0.41 30.59
CA ASP A 166 6.67 -1.32 31.75
C ASP A 166 6.04 -0.61 32.96
N THR A 167 6.29 0.69 33.09
CA THR A 167 5.81 1.52 34.21
C THR A 167 4.41 2.09 34.02
N ASP A 168 3.91 2.21 32.78
CA ASP A 168 2.57 2.71 32.46
C ASP A 168 1.96 1.96 31.27
N THR A 169 0.93 1.17 31.55
CA THR A 169 0.23 0.36 30.53
C THR A 169 -0.60 1.19 29.54
N SER A 170 -0.78 2.49 29.82
CA SER A 170 -1.46 3.43 28.93
C SER A 170 -0.51 4.21 28.01
N SER A 171 0.81 4.17 28.25
CA SER A 171 1.85 4.82 27.46
C SER A 171 2.54 3.83 26.51
N SER A 172 3.00 4.23 25.31
CA SER A 172 3.55 3.35 24.25
C SER A 172 4.76 3.94 23.49
#